data_AF-A0A7X7F5A8-F1
#
_entry.id   AF-A0A7X7F5A8-F1
#
_cell.length_a   1.000
_cell.length_b   1.000
_cell.length_c   1.000
_cell.angle_alpha   90.00
_cell.angle_beta   90.00
_cell.angle_gamma   90.00
#
_symmetry.space_group_name_H-M   'P 1'
#
loop_
_entity.id
_entity.type
_entity.pdbx_description
1 polymer ?
#
loop_
_entity_poly.entity_id
_entity_poly.type
_entity_poly.pdbx_seq_one_letter_code
_entity_poly.pdbx_strand_id
1 'polypeptide(L)'
;MHVAGKSDSSIVPRKPANNSGVPALAESAEGRGLTKENIEPLLLARTQSRNTDGTPFVPRSRGLLGVREAAQRDRKLRFTSLLHHVTPELLRASFFALKKQAAPGIDDETWHDYARDFERRIDDLHGRIHRGAYRAKPSKRSYIPKPDGKTRPLGIAALEDKIVQQATRTVLECIYEQDFLGFSYGFRPRRSPHQALDALFVGITKRKVNWIIDADIRGFFDNISHEWLMKFLEHRIADRRMLRLLKKWLRAGVSEDGEWSPTQVGTPQGAVISPLLANVFLHYVLDLWIDAWRKRQAKGEVIVVRYADDFVLGFREESDARRCLAALSARFAKFGLELHPEKTRLIEFGRYAEERRAKRGDGPPETFDFLGFTHISGKTRRGDFTIHRKTSRK
;
A
#
# COMPACT_ATOMS: atom_id res chain seq x y z
N MET A 1 -57.64 -20.14 5.76
CA MET A 1 -57.39 -18.73 5.39
C MET A 1 -55.91 -18.44 5.60
N HIS A 2 -55.24 -18.03 4.51
CA HIS A 2 -54.03 -17.19 4.40
C HIS A 2 -52.73 -17.54 5.16
N VAL A 3 -51.51 -17.49 4.61
CA VAL A 3 -50.91 -17.44 3.25
C VAL A 3 -49.44 -17.86 3.44
N ALA A 4 -48.92 -18.66 2.50
CA ALA A 4 -47.51 -19.00 2.38
C ALA A 4 -46.69 -17.85 1.75
N GLY A 5 -45.59 -17.44 2.40
CA GLY A 5 -44.61 -16.50 1.85
C GLY A 5 -43.45 -17.24 1.17
N LYS A 6 -43.44 -17.25 -0.16
CA LYS A 6 -42.34 -17.75 -1.00
C LYS A 6 -41.18 -16.74 -0.98
N SER A 7 -39.95 -17.24 -0.82
CA SER A 7 -38.72 -16.44 -0.95
C SER A 7 -38.15 -16.61 -2.35
N ASP A 8 -38.16 -15.53 -3.13
CA ASP A 8 -37.64 -15.51 -4.49
C ASP A 8 -36.11 -15.52 -4.53
N SER A 9 -35.56 -16.47 -5.28
CA SER A 9 -34.15 -16.56 -5.62
C SER A 9 -33.85 -15.71 -6.85
N SER A 10 -33.13 -14.60 -6.70
CA SER A 10 -32.66 -13.81 -7.84
C SER A 10 -31.49 -14.50 -8.54
N ILE A 11 -31.76 -14.99 -9.74
CA ILE A 11 -30.81 -15.41 -10.77
C ILE A 11 -30.35 -14.14 -11.50
N VAL A 12 -29.04 -13.92 -11.63
CA VAL A 12 -28.50 -12.81 -12.44
C VAL A 12 -28.18 -13.35 -13.85
N PRO A 13 -28.82 -12.83 -14.92
CA PRO A 13 -28.49 -13.20 -16.30
C PRO A 13 -27.21 -12.51 -16.79
N ARG A 14 -26.42 -13.21 -17.62
CA ARG A 14 -25.34 -12.63 -18.45
C ARG A 14 -25.96 -11.72 -19.53
N LYS A 15 -25.38 -10.54 -19.77
CA LYS A 15 -25.74 -9.62 -20.88
C LYS A 15 -24.66 -9.57 -21.96
N PRO A 16 -25.03 -9.56 -23.26
CA PRO A 16 -24.26 -8.93 -24.34
C PRO A 16 -24.75 -7.48 -24.64
N ALA A 17 -24.13 -6.82 -25.63
CA ALA A 17 -23.92 -5.39 -25.78
C ALA A 17 -25.03 -4.50 -26.44
N ASN A 18 -24.86 -3.18 -26.22
CA ASN A 18 -25.25 -1.97 -26.98
C ASN A 18 -26.47 -1.06 -26.63
N ASN A 19 -26.12 0.24 -26.60
CA ASN A 19 -26.74 1.56 -26.32
C ASN A 19 -28.24 1.85 -26.59
N SER A 20 -28.89 2.63 -25.71
CA SER A 20 -29.23 4.08 -25.85
C SER A 20 -30.34 4.54 -24.87
N GLY A 21 -30.26 5.78 -24.35
CA GLY A 21 -31.38 6.52 -23.72
C GLY A 21 -31.39 6.71 -22.19
N VAL A 22 -31.42 7.97 -21.73
CA VAL A 22 -31.51 8.55 -20.36
C VAL A 22 -32.62 9.65 -20.43
N PRO A 23 -33.30 10.20 -19.38
CA PRO A 23 -33.13 10.21 -17.90
C PRO A 23 -34.42 9.73 -17.13
N ALA A 24 -34.56 9.66 -15.79
CA ALA A 24 -34.15 10.55 -14.70
C ALA A 24 -34.23 9.91 -13.28
N LEU A 25 -33.31 10.36 -12.40
CA LEU A 25 -33.38 10.73 -10.97
C LEU A 25 -34.10 9.87 -9.89
N ALA A 26 -33.30 9.28 -8.98
CA ALA A 26 -33.37 9.48 -7.51
C ALA A 26 -32.05 9.08 -6.81
N GLU A 27 -31.61 9.96 -5.91
CA GLU A 27 -30.46 10.05 -4.97
C GLU A 27 -30.13 8.78 -4.15
N SER A 28 -29.01 8.62 -3.43
CA SER A 28 -27.65 9.19 -3.37
C SER A 28 -26.90 8.24 -2.43
N ALA A 29 -26.04 7.38 -2.98
CA ALA A 29 -25.12 6.56 -2.20
C ALA A 29 -23.72 6.87 -2.70
N GLU A 30 -22.84 7.30 -1.79
CA GLU A 30 -21.45 7.68 -2.04
C GLU A 30 -20.65 6.53 -2.67
N GLY A 31 -20.74 6.47 -4.01
CA GLY A 31 -19.96 5.61 -4.86
C GLY A 31 -18.63 6.27 -5.21
N ARG A 32 -17.55 5.66 -4.74
CA ARG A 32 -16.17 5.94 -5.16
C ARG A 32 -16.11 5.85 -6.69
N GLY A 33 -15.83 6.99 -7.34
CA GLY A 33 -15.60 7.04 -8.77
C GLY A 33 -14.38 6.22 -9.17
N LEU A 34 -14.61 5.17 -9.96
CA LEU A 34 -13.60 4.51 -10.77
C LEU A 34 -13.14 5.50 -11.85
N THR A 35 -12.03 6.20 -11.60
CA THR A 35 -11.31 6.85 -12.69
C THR A 35 -10.63 5.79 -13.53
N LYS A 36 -11.18 5.54 -14.72
CA LYS A 36 -10.44 4.98 -15.85
C LYS A 36 -9.22 5.89 -16.10
N GLU A 37 -8.06 5.49 -15.61
CA GLU A 37 -6.79 6.07 -16.05
C GLU A 37 -6.48 5.54 -17.45
N ASN A 38 -6.91 6.29 -18.47
CA ASN A 38 -6.22 6.29 -19.76
C ASN A 38 -4.87 6.95 -19.52
N ILE A 39 -3.83 6.14 -19.31
CA ILE A 39 -2.44 6.61 -19.44
C ILE A 39 -2.20 6.74 -20.95
N GLU A 40 -2.49 7.91 -21.50
CA GLU A 40 -1.87 8.30 -22.78
C GLU A 40 -0.38 8.58 -22.54
N PRO A 41 0.53 8.10 -23.40
CA PRO A 41 1.96 8.41 -23.30
C PRO A 41 2.17 9.91 -23.45
N LEU A 42 3.00 10.49 -22.57
CA LEU A 42 3.47 11.87 -22.67
C LEU A 42 3.87 12.22 -24.11
N LEU A 43 3.15 13.16 -24.72
CA LEU A 43 3.51 13.77 -25.98
C LEU A 43 4.82 14.55 -25.80
N LEU A 44 5.87 14.07 -26.46
CA LEU A 44 7.12 14.79 -26.67
C LEU A 44 6.83 15.99 -27.61
N ALA A 45 7.06 17.20 -27.12
CA ALA A 45 7.19 18.36 -27.98
C ALA A 45 8.39 18.13 -28.93
N ARG A 46 8.11 18.04 -30.23
CA ARG A 46 9.11 17.94 -31.28
C ARG A 46 9.82 19.29 -31.42
N THR A 47 11.08 19.36 -30.99
CA THR A 47 12.03 20.36 -31.47
C THR A 47 13.08 19.61 -32.30
N GLN A 48 13.13 19.87 -33.61
CA GLN A 48 14.08 19.23 -34.51
C GLN A 48 15.44 19.92 -34.36
N SER A 49 16.43 19.22 -33.81
CA SER A 49 17.84 19.53 -34.01
C SER A 49 18.54 18.28 -34.54
N ARG A 50 19.30 18.44 -35.64
CA ARG A 50 20.02 17.38 -36.36
C ARG A 50 21.51 17.47 -36.03
N ASN A 51 22.19 16.34 -35.93
CA ASN A 51 23.65 16.30 -35.98
C ASN A 51 24.15 16.67 -37.38
N THR A 52 25.43 17.06 -37.50
CA THR A 52 26.11 17.38 -38.77
C THR A 52 26.00 16.28 -39.83
N ASP A 53 25.72 15.04 -39.40
CA ASP A 53 25.69 13.85 -40.26
C ASP A 53 24.26 13.35 -40.55
N GLY A 54 23.24 14.19 -40.32
CA GLY A 54 21.85 13.92 -40.74
C GLY A 54 21.10 12.85 -39.94
N THR A 55 21.74 12.16 -39.00
CA THR A 55 21.05 11.22 -38.09
C THR A 55 20.32 11.96 -36.95
N PRO A 56 19.17 11.45 -36.45
CA PRO A 56 18.47 12.04 -35.31
C PRO A 56 19.37 12.09 -34.06
N PHE A 57 19.55 13.28 -33.49
CA PHE A 57 20.21 13.44 -32.18
C PHE A 57 19.27 12.92 -31.09
N VAL A 58 19.58 11.77 -30.49
CA VAL A 58 18.88 11.27 -29.30
C VAL A 58 19.80 11.43 -28.10
N PRO A 59 19.65 12.48 -27.27
CA PRO A 59 20.36 12.54 -26.00
C PRO A 59 19.79 11.46 -25.07
N ARG A 60 20.46 10.31 -24.98
CA ARG A 60 20.03 9.16 -24.16
C ARG A 60 20.32 9.37 -22.67
N SER A 61 19.56 10.23 -22.01
CA SER A 61 19.20 9.96 -20.62
C SER A 61 17.96 9.08 -20.64
N ARG A 62 18.10 7.76 -20.40
CA ARG A 62 16.93 6.85 -20.30
C ARG A 62 16.00 7.17 -19.12
N GLY A 63 16.29 8.23 -18.35
CA GLY A 63 15.44 8.75 -17.27
C GLY A 63 15.03 7.67 -16.27
N LEU A 64 13.79 7.76 -15.80
CA LEU A 64 13.19 6.78 -14.88
C LEU A 64 12.99 5.39 -15.50
N LEU A 65 12.83 5.30 -16.83
CA LEU A 65 12.73 4.01 -17.52
C LEU A 65 14.04 3.23 -17.37
N GLY A 66 15.19 3.89 -17.53
CA GLY A 66 16.50 3.28 -17.32
C GLY A 66 16.71 2.79 -15.89
N VAL A 67 16.23 3.55 -14.89
CA VAL A 67 16.27 3.11 -13.48
C VAL A 67 15.47 1.82 -13.29
N ARG A 68 14.27 1.74 -13.88
CA ARG A 68 13.41 0.55 -13.81
C ARG A 68 14.03 -0.67 -14.49
N GLU A 69 14.54 -0.50 -15.71
CA GLU A 69 15.23 -1.57 -16.46
C GLU A 69 16.43 -2.11 -15.68
N ALA A 70 17.24 -1.22 -15.09
CA ALA A 70 18.38 -1.61 -14.28
C ALA A 70 17.95 -2.35 -13.00
N ALA A 71 16.90 -1.87 -12.32
CA ALA A 71 16.39 -2.52 -11.11
C ALA A 71 15.83 -3.92 -11.38
N GLN A 72 15.20 -4.11 -12.54
CA GLN A 72 14.68 -5.41 -12.98
C GLN A 72 15.80 -6.39 -13.32
N ARG A 73 16.87 -5.91 -13.96
CA ARG A 73 18.00 -6.74 -14.40
C ARG A 73 18.87 -7.20 -13.23
N ASP A 74 19.13 -6.33 -12.27
CA ASP A 74 19.96 -6.63 -11.11
C ASP A 74 19.30 -6.20 -9.80
N ARG A 75 18.87 -7.21 -9.02
CA ARG A 75 18.24 -7.04 -7.71
C ARG A 75 19.20 -6.63 -6.60
N LYS A 76 20.51 -6.61 -6.85
CA LYS A 76 21.55 -6.18 -5.89
C LYS A 76 22.13 -4.81 -6.24
N LEU A 77 21.78 -4.25 -7.39
CA LEU A 77 22.29 -2.96 -7.82
C LEU A 77 21.88 -1.85 -6.84
N ARG A 78 22.88 -1.05 -6.44
CA ARG A 78 22.71 0.15 -5.62
C ARG A 78 22.78 1.40 -6.49
N PHE A 79 21.74 2.21 -6.44
CA PHE A 79 21.61 3.42 -7.25
C PHE A 79 22.26 4.64 -6.59
N THR A 80 23.16 5.32 -7.29
CA THR A 80 24.00 6.41 -6.75
C THR A 80 23.53 7.82 -7.10
N SER A 81 22.68 7.97 -8.12
CA SER A 81 22.29 9.28 -8.70
C SER A 81 20.77 9.43 -8.85
N LEU A 82 20.00 8.99 -7.85
CA LEU A 82 18.53 9.03 -7.89
C LEU A 82 17.97 10.45 -7.79
N LEU A 83 18.57 11.33 -7.00
CA LEU A 83 18.06 12.70 -6.82
C LEU A 83 18.11 13.50 -8.12
N HIS A 84 19.02 13.15 -9.04
CA HIS A 84 19.07 13.74 -10.39
C HIS A 84 17.76 13.56 -11.18
N HIS A 85 16.99 12.51 -10.89
CA HIS A 85 15.69 12.28 -11.54
C HIS A 85 14.54 13.08 -10.93
N VAL A 86 14.77 13.82 -9.85
CA VAL A 86 13.82 14.83 -9.34
C VAL A 86 14.03 16.10 -10.14
N THR A 87 13.47 16.14 -11.35
CA THR A 87 13.55 17.27 -12.29
C THR A 87 12.40 18.25 -12.09
N PRO A 88 12.47 19.49 -12.63
CA PRO A 88 11.34 20.41 -12.60
C PRO A 88 10.07 19.79 -13.20
N GLU A 89 10.17 19.05 -14.31
CA GLU A 89 9.03 18.39 -14.96
C GLU A 89 8.39 17.34 -14.05
N LEU A 90 9.20 16.56 -13.32
CA LEU A 90 8.67 15.60 -12.35
C LEU A 90 7.99 16.30 -11.17
N LEU A 91 8.54 17.42 -10.69
CA LEU A 91 7.90 18.23 -9.64
C LEU A 91 6.59 18.85 -10.14
N ARG A 92 6.54 19.33 -11.39
CA ARG A 92 5.31 19.83 -12.04
C ARG A 92 4.25 18.73 -12.09
N ALA A 93 4.60 17.56 -12.64
CA ALA A 93 3.70 16.41 -12.70
C ALA A 93 3.21 15.98 -11.31
N SER A 94 4.11 16.02 -10.32
CA SER A 94 3.80 15.69 -8.94
C SER A 94 2.79 16.65 -8.32
N PHE A 95 2.91 17.96 -8.58
CA PHE A 95 1.96 18.96 -8.12
C PHE A 95 0.55 18.74 -8.70
N PHE A 96 0.45 18.45 -10.00
CA PHE A 96 -0.85 18.19 -10.64
C PHE A 96 -1.47 16.84 -10.24
N ALA A 97 -0.67 15.90 -9.75
CA ALA A 97 -1.17 14.64 -9.17
C ALA A 97 -1.76 14.81 -7.76
N LEU A 98 -1.50 15.94 -7.07
CA LEU A 98 -2.07 16.20 -5.75
C LEU A 98 -3.56 16.58 -5.86
N LYS A 99 -4.33 16.22 -4.83
CA LYS A 99 -5.73 16.63 -4.71
C LYS A 99 -5.80 18.15 -4.46
N LYS A 100 -6.53 18.87 -5.32
CA LYS A 100 -6.66 20.33 -5.27
C LYS A 100 -7.31 20.85 -3.97
N GLN A 101 -8.22 20.06 -3.40
CA GLN A 101 -8.96 20.40 -2.16
C GLN A 101 -8.34 19.74 -0.91
N ALA A 102 -7.11 19.24 -0.97
CA ALA A 102 -6.45 18.70 0.21
C ALA A 102 -6.23 19.81 1.26
N ALA A 103 -6.45 19.47 2.54
CA ALA A 103 -6.19 20.38 3.64
C ALA A 103 -4.73 20.90 3.61
N PRO A 104 -4.51 22.19 3.87
CA PRO A 104 -3.18 22.78 3.87
C PRO A 104 -2.37 22.31 5.08
N GLY A 105 -1.04 22.47 4.99
CA GLY A 105 -0.13 22.09 6.06
C GLY A 105 -0.04 23.15 7.16
N ILE A 106 1.07 23.16 7.89
CA ILE A 106 1.35 24.14 8.95
C ILE A 106 1.55 25.57 8.42
N ASP A 107 1.84 25.71 7.13
CA ASP A 107 2.02 27.00 6.45
C ASP A 107 0.73 27.56 5.86
N ASP A 108 -0.39 26.85 6.05
CA ASP A 108 -1.73 27.19 5.55
C ASP A 108 -1.81 27.48 4.03
N GLU A 109 -0.75 27.15 3.28
CA GLU A 109 -0.68 27.36 1.83
C GLU A 109 -1.51 26.30 1.09
N THR A 110 -2.50 26.76 0.33
CA THR A 110 -3.37 25.88 -0.46
C THR A 110 -2.79 25.60 -1.85
N TRP A 111 -3.35 24.58 -2.52
CA TRP A 111 -3.01 24.27 -3.90
C TRP A 111 -3.21 25.47 -4.84
N HIS A 112 -4.30 26.21 -4.65
CA HIS A 112 -4.65 27.37 -5.48
C HIS A 112 -3.71 28.56 -5.23
N ASP A 113 -3.24 28.72 -3.99
CA ASP A 113 -2.27 29.78 -3.64
C ASP A 113 -0.93 29.54 -4.33
N TYR A 114 -0.45 28.31 -4.26
CA TYR A 114 0.80 27.91 -4.91
C TYR A 114 0.70 27.98 -6.44
N ALA A 115 -0.47 27.71 -7.01
CA ALA A 115 -0.71 27.74 -8.45
C ALA A 115 -0.54 29.15 -9.08
N ARG A 116 -0.68 30.24 -8.29
CA ARG A 116 -0.60 31.62 -8.80
C ARG A 116 0.74 31.99 -9.42
N ASP A 117 1.83 31.39 -8.91
CA ASP A 117 3.20 31.65 -9.37
C ASP A 117 3.98 30.34 -9.51
N PHE A 118 3.27 29.37 -10.09
CA PHE A 118 3.64 27.96 -10.08
C PHE A 118 5.03 27.71 -10.68
N GLU A 119 5.30 28.24 -11.88
CA GLU A 119 6.55 27.95 -12.60
C GLU A 119 7.78 28.43 -11.82
N ARG A 120 7.77 29.69 -11.37
CA ARG A 120 8.87 30.25 -10.58
C ARG A 120 9.08 29.47 -9.28
N ARG A 121 8.00 29.08 -8.60
CA ARG A 121 8.06 28.32 -7.35
C ARG A 121 8.61 26.92 -7.54
N ILE A 122 8.25 26.22 -8.62
CA ILE A 122 8.80 24.90 -8.94
C ILE A 122 10.30 24.99 -9.24
N ASP A 123 10.72 25.98 -10.01
CA ASP A 123 12.14 26.17 -10.33
C ASP A 123 12.97 26.50 -9.07
N ASP A 124 12.45 27.37 -8.20
CA ASP A 124 13.07 27.65 -6.89
C ASP A 124 13.12 26.39 -6.00
N LEU A 125 12.01 25.65 -5.88
CA LEU A 125 11.93 24.42 -5.10
C LEU A 125 12.95 23.38 -5.60
N HIS A 126 13.02 23.18 -6.92
CA HIS A 126 14.03 22.33 -7.55
C HIS A 126 15.45 22.78 -7.18
N GLY A 127 15.75 24.08 -7.31
CA GLY A 127 17.02 24.66 -6.90
C GLY A 127 17.36 24.40 -5.43
N ARG A 128 16.40 24.61 -4.52
CA ARG A 128 16.57 24.35 -3.07
C ARG A 128 16.83 22.88 -2.78
N ILE A 129 16.16 21.95 -3.46
CA ILE A 129 16.38 20.51 -3.29
C ILE A 129 17.81 20.14 -3.71
N HIS A 130 18.22 20.55 -4.91
CA HIS A 130 19.50 20.12 -5.47
C HIS A 130 20.71 20.72 -4.76
N ARG A 131 20.60 21.98 -4.29
CA ARG A 131 21.62 22.65 -3.48
C ARG A 131 21.62 22.20 -2.01
N GLY A 132 20.64 21.38 -1.61
CA GLY A 132 20.49 20.88 -0.24
C GLY A 132 19.86 21.87 0.75
N ALA A 133 19.42 23.04 0.29
CA ALA A 133 18.80 24.11 1.08
C ALA A 133 17.33 23.84 1.46
N TYR A 134 16.67 22.88 0.80
CA TYR A 134 15.31 22.46 1.14
C TYR A 134 15.20 21.98 2.60
N ARG A 135 14.18 22.44 3.32
CA ARG A 135 13.87 22.03 4.70
C ARG A 135 12.46 21.46 4.74
N ALA A 136 12.32 20.22 5.21
CA ALA A 136 11.02 19.61 5.46
C ALA A 136 10.34 20.33 6.63
N LYS A 137 9.05 20.63 6.49
CA LYS A 137 8.26 21.26 7.55
C LYS A 137 7.63 20.16 8.43
N PRO A 138 7.34 20.46 9.71
CA PRO A 138 6.58 19.56 10.57
C PRO A 138 5.19 19.30 9.97
N SER A 139 4.68 18.08 10.14
CA SER A 139 3.30 17.78 9.72
C SER A 139 2.29 18.33 10.73
N LYS A 140 1.23 18.99 10.26
CA LYS A 140 0.12 19.48 11.09
C LYS A 140 -0.72 18.29 11.56
N ARG A 141 -0.87 18.10 12.87
CA ARG A 141 -1.66 17.01 13.46
C ARG A 141 -3.16 17.29 13.26
N SER A 142 -3.90 16.28 12.84
CA SER A 142 -5.36 16.31 12.73
C SER A 142 -5.93 14.96 13.17
N TYR A 143 -7.14 14.94 13.71
CA TYR A 143 -7.76 13.72 14.22
C TYR A 143 -8.96 13.34 13.36
N ILE A 144 -8.96 12.10 12.86
CA ILE A 144 -10.13 11.51 12.21
C ILE A 144 -10.82 10.57 13.20
N PRO A 145 -12.13 10.71 13.45
CA PRO A 145 -12.88 9.76 14.27
C PRO A 145 -12.93 8.39 13.60
N LYS A 146 -12.73 7.33 14.38
CA LYS A 146 -12.94 5.95 13.97
C LYS A 146 -14.33 5.46 14.41
N PRO A 147 -14.86 4.41 13.77
CA PRO A 147 -16.11 3.77 14.19
C PRO A 147 -16.11 3.26 15.64
N ASP A 148 -14.93 2.89 16.15
CA ASP A 148 -14.73 2.38 17.51
C ASP A 148 -14.67 3.48 18.59
N GLY A 149 -14.98 4.73 18.25
CA GLY A 149 -14.94 5.89 19.14
C GLY A 149 -13.53 6.42 19.42
N LYS A 150 -12.47 5.74 18.97
CA LYS A 150 -11.09 6.25 19.06
C LYS A 150 -10.81 7.24 17.93
N THR A 151 -9.78 8.04 18.05
CA THR A 151 -9.32 8.90 16.96
C THR A 151 -8.09 8.30 16.26
N ARG A 152 -7.97 8.55 14.96
CA ARG A 152 -6.77 8.29 14.18
C ARG A 152 -6.03 9.61 13.99
N PRO A 153 -4.82 9.77 14.53
CA PRO A 153 -4.03 10.92 14.19
C PRO A 153 -3.55 10.86 12.73
N LEU A 154 -3.61 12.00 12.06
CA LEU A 154 -3.04 12.25 10.75
C LEU A 154 -2.04 13.40 10.82
N GLY A 155 -0.95 13.29 10.07
CA GLY A 155 -0.01 14.35 9.80
C GLY A 155 -0.24 14.91 8.40
N ILE A 156 -0.70 16.15 8.33
CA ILE A 156 -0.89 16.88 7.07
C ILE A 156 0.41 17.64 6.76
N ALA A 157 1.13 17.18 5.75
CA ALA A 157 2.35 17.84 5.30
C ALA A 157 2.07 19.17 4.58
N ALA A 158 3.05 20.07 4.58
CA ALA A 158 3.05 21.27 3.75
C ALA A 158 2.95 20.94 2.26
N LEU A 159 2.47 21.88 1.45
CA LEU A 159 2.23 21.61 0.03
C LEU A 159 3.53 21.28 -0.72
N GLU A 160 4.59 22.07 -0.53
CA GLU A 160 5.90 21.75 -1.12
C GLU A 160 6.39 20.36 -0.70
N ASP A 161 6.23 20.00 0.58
CA ASP A 161 6.62 18.68 1.07
C ASP A 161 5.83 17.58 0.37
N LYS A 162 4.53 17.76 0.12
CA LYS A 162 3.71 16.81 -0.65
C LYS A 162 4.23 16.66 -2.09
N ILE A 163 4.59 17.77 -2.75
CA ILE A 163 5.14 17.76 -4.12
C ILE A 163 6.44 16.96 -4.16
N VAL A 164 7.39 17.26 -3.27
CA VAL A 164 8.71 16.61 -3.26
C VAL A 164 8.60 15.14 -2.83
N GLN A 165 7.72 14.81 -1.88
CA GLN A 165 7.42 13.44 -1.49
C GLN A 165 6.83 12.63 -2.65
N GLN A 166 5.89 13.22 -3.40
CA GLN A 166 5.29 12.58 -4.57
C GLN A 166 6.33 12.33 -5.67
N ALA A 167 7.17 13.31 -5.99
CA ALA A 167 8.24 13.15 -6.97
C ALA A 167 9.22 12.05 -6.54
N THR A 168 9.64 12.08 -5.28
CA THR A 168 10.56 11.08 -4.72
C THR A 168 9.95 9.69 -4.72
N ARG A 169 8.67 9.57 -4.37
CA ARG A 169 7.91 8.32 -4.46
C ARG A 169 7.96 7.77 -5.88
N THR A 170 7.70 8.58 -6.91
CA THR A 170 7.75 8.15 -8.32
C THR A 170 9.13 7.62 -8.72
N VAL A 171 10.22 8.25 -8.26
CA VAL A 171 11.58 7.76 -8.50
C VAL A 171 11.79 6.40 -7.81
N LEU A 172 11.45 6.28 -6.54
CA LEU A 172 11.69 5.08 -5.74
C LEU A 172 10.80 3.89 -6.16
N GLU A 173 9.57 4.14 -6.62
CA GLU A 173 8.68 3.11 -7.18
C GLU A 173 9.29 2.43 -8.40
N CYS A 174 10.14 3.12 -9.18
CA CYS A 174 10.84 2.50 -10.30
C CYS A 174 11.79 1.37 -9.87
N ILE A 175 12.27 1.42 -8.63
CA ILE A 175 13.14 0.40 -8.03
C ILE A 175 12.29 -0.65 -7.31
N TYR A 176 11.55 -0.22 -6.29
CA TYR A 176 10.94 -1.14 -5.33
C TYR A 176 9.79 -1.96 -5.92
N GLU A 177 9.09 -1.48 -6.94
CA GLU A 177 8.09 -2.31 -7.62
C GLU A 177 8.70 -3.52 -8.34
N GLN A 178 9.99 -3.48 -8.69
CA GLN A 178 10.70 -4.64 -9.26
C GLN A 178 11.10 -5.66 -8.18
N ASP A 179 11.16 -5.23 -6.92
CA ASP A 179 11.62 -6.02 -5.79
C ASP A 179 10.46 -6.67 -5.03
N PHE A 180 9.37 -5.91 -4.84
CA PHE A 180 8.24 -6.33 -4.04
C PHE A 180 7.62 -7.64 -4.53
N LEU A 181 7.34 -8.54 -3.58
CA LEU A 181 6.80 -9.86 -3.89
C LEU A 181 5.35 -9.79 -4.37
N GLY A 182 4.96 -10.78 -5.17
CA GLY A 182 3.65 -10.80 -5.84
C GLY A 182 2.44 -10.90 -4.93
N PHE A 183 2.63 -11.31 -3.67
CA PHE A 183 1.59 -11.45 -2.65
C PHE A 183 1.37 -10.18 -1.79
N SER A 184 2.13 -9.12 -2.05
CA SER A 184 1.92 -7.81 -1.43
C SER A 184 1.14 -6.90 -2.38
N TYR A 185 0.06 -6.30 -1.91
CA TYR A 185 -0.89 -5.57 -2.75
C TYR A 185 -1.09 -4.11 -2.34
N GLY A 186 -0.95 -3.78 -1.06
CA GLY A 186 -1.36 -2.47 -0.53
C GLY A 186 -0.54 -1.31 -1.09
N PHE A 187 -1.20 -0.24 -1.52
CA PHE A 187 -0.57 1.00 -2.01
C PHE A 187 0.46 0.83 -3.14
N ARG A 188 0.29 -0.17 -4.00
CA ARG A 188 1.18 -0.43 -5.13
C ARG A 188 0.51 -0.13 -6.47
N PRO A 189 1.24 0.41 -7.46
CA PRO A 189 0.71 0.61 -8.81
C PRO A 189 0.14 -0.68 -9.41
N ARG A 190 -1.06 -0.60 -9.99
CA ARG A 190 -1.79 -1.72 -10.62
C ARG A 190 -2.14 -2.87 -9.66
N ARG A 191 -2.13 -2.63 -8.35
CA ARG A 191 -2.59 -3.56 -7.32
C ARG A 191 -3.80 -2.98 -6.58
N SER A 192 -4.84 -3.79 -6.37
CA SER A 192 -6.07 -3.34 -5.70
C SER A 192 -6.48 -4.23 -4.52
N PRO A 193 -7.30 -3.72 -3.58
CA PRO A 193 -7.88 -4.54 -2.50
C PRO A 193 -8.65 -5.76 -3.04
N HIS A 194 -9.37 -5.60 -4.15
CA HIS A 194 -10.12 -6.68 -4.78
C HIS A 194 -9.20 -7.80 -5.27
N GLN A 195 -8.06 -7.47 -5.87
CA GLN A 195 -7.08 -8.48 -6.27
C GLN A 195 -6.48 -9.23 -5.07
N ALA A 196 -6.30 -8.57 -3.92
CA ALA A 196 -5.86 -9.24 -2.70
C ALA A 196 -6.93 -10.21 -2.17
N LEU A 197 -8.19 -9.78 -2.14
CA LEU A 197 -9.33 -10.63 -1.77
C LEU A 197 -9.48 -11.84 -2.70
N ASP A 198 -9.30 -11.65 -4.00
CA ASP A 198 -9.38 -12.72 -4.99
C ASP A 198 -8.21 -13.69 -4.87
N ALA A 199 -7.00 -13.19 -4.63
CA ALA A 199 -5.83 -14.03 -4.35
C ALA A 199 -6.03 -14.85 -3.07
N LEU A 200 -6.61 -14.27 -2.02
CA LEU A 200 -6.94 -14.96 -0.79
C LEU A 200 -7.99 -16.06 -1.04
N PHE A 201 -9.06 -15.74 -1.76
CA PHE A 201 -10.12 -16.70 -2.09
C PHE A 201 -9.59 -17.87 -2.91
N VAL A 202 -8.84 -17.59 -3.98
CA VAL A 202 -8.21 -18.63 -4.81
C VAL A 202 -7.22 -19.44 -3.99
N GLY A 203 -6.41 -18.77 -3.16
CA GLY A 203 -5.46 -19.40 -2.26
C GLY A 203 -6.13 -20.43 -1.35
N ILE A 204 -7.17 -20.04 -0.62
CA ILE A 204 -7.85 -20.92 0.34
C ILE A 204 -8.66 -22.02 -0.37
N THR A 205 -9.33 -21.72 -1.48
CA THR A 205 -10.22 -22.70 -2.15
C THR A 205 -9.47 -23.72 -3.01
N LYS A 206 -8.34 -23.33 -3.62
CA LYS A 206 -7.55 -24.19 -4.53
C LYS A 206 -6.41 -24.92 -3.83
N ARG A 207 -5.89 -24.40 -2.71
CA ARG A 207 -4.83 -25.04 -1.92
C ARG A 207 -5.44 -25.81 -0.74
N LYS A 208 -4.63 -26.63 -0.08
CA LYS A 208 -5.04 -27.43 1.08
C LYS A 208 -4.96 -26.62 2.38
N VAL A 209 -5.52 -25.40 2.40
CA VAL A 209 -5.52 -24.55 3.60
C VAL A 209 -6.56 -25.05 4.60
N ASN A 210 -6.11 -25.21 5.84
CA ASN A 210 -6.88 -25.72 6.98
C ASN A 210 -6.81 -24.80 8.21
N TRP A 211 -5.90 -23.84 8.20
CA TRP A 211 -5.64 -22.91 9.29
C TRP A 211 -5.32 -21.53 8.74
N ILE A 212 -5.83 -20.50 9.38
CA ILE A 212 -5.61 -19.10 9.02
C ILE A 212 -5.02 -18.38 10.24
N ILE A 213 -3.92 -17.65 10.03
CA ILE A 213 -3.49 -16.59 10.94
C ILE A 213 -4.02 -15.28 10.37
N ASP A 214 -5.00 -14.72 11.06
CA ASP A 214 -5.49 -13.36 10.91
C ASP A 214 -4.59 -12.48 11.77
N ALA A 215 -3.71 -11.66 11.17
CA ALA A 215 -2.67 -10.94 11.89
C ALA A 215 -2.73 -9.42 11.65
N ASP A 216 -2.61 -8.67 12.75
CA ASP A 216 -2.61 -7.21 12.77
C ASP A 216 -1.34 -6.72 13.48
N ILE A 217 -0.70 -5.68 12.96
CA ILE A 217 0.48 -5.08 13.57
C ILE A 217 0.04 -3.92 14.46
N ARG A 218 0.39 -3.97 15.74
CA ARG A 218 0.02 -2.93 16.69
C ARG A 218 0.73 -1.62 16.35
N GLY A 219 -0.06 -0.59 16.04
CA GLY A 219 0.44 0.78 15.84
C GLY A 219 1.55 0.87 14.79
N PHE A 220 1.44 0.10 13.69
CA PHE A 220 2.54 -0.10 12.74
C PHE A 220 3.24 1.21 12.33
N PHE A 221 2.47 2.19 11.81
CA PHE A 221 3.03 3.45 11.35
C PHE A 221 3.68 4.28 12.45
N ASP A 222 3.27 4.10 13.71
CA ASP A 222 3.82 4.84 14.85
C ASP A 222 5.10 4.16 15.40
N ASN A 223 5.29 2.87 15.11
CA ASN A 223 6.38 2.04 15.62
C ASN A 223 7.51 1.77 14.61
N ILE A 224 7.44 2.30 13.38
CA ILE A 224 8.51 2.11 12.38
C ILE A 224 9.83 2.74 12.88
N SER A 225 10.84 1.91 13.15
CA SER A 225 12.19 2.37 13.47
C SER A 225 12.82 3.07 12.25
N HIS A 226 13.15 4.36 12.41
CA HIS A 226 13.84 5.12 11.35
C HIS A 226 15.20 4.52 11.02
N GLU A 227 15.92 4.02 12.03
CA GLU A 227 17.23 3.41 11.84
C GLU A 227 17.14 2.19 10.93
N TRP A 228 16.21 1.26 11.22
CA TRP A 228 15.99 0.08 10.40
C TRP A 228 15.48 0.44 9.00
N LEU A 229 14.53 1.39 8.90
CA LEU A 229 14.03 1.86 7.62
C LEU A 229 15.17 2.41 6.74
N MET A 230 16.07 3.22 7.30
CA MET A 230 17.21 3.75 6.56
C MET A 230 18.17 2.63 6.12
N LYS A 231 18.48 1.66 6.98
CA LYS A 231 19.28 0.48 6.62
C LYS A 231 18.65 -0.32 5.46
N PHE A 232 17.33 -0.48 5.47
CA PHE A 232 16.61 -1.17 4.38
C PHE A 232 16.62 -0.39 3.06
N LEU A 233 16.50 0.94 3.13
CA LEU A 233 16.61 1.80 1.95
C LEU A 233 18.03 1.72 1.34
N GLU A 234 19.06 1.70 2.19
CA GLU A 234 20.47 1.65 1.78
C GLU A 234 20.87 0.38 1.01
N HIS A 235 20.09 -0.70 1.12
CA HIS A 235 20.29 -1.91 0.30
C HIS A 235 20.15 -1.65 -1.20
N ARG A 236 19.31 -0.70 -1.60
CA ARG A 236 19.11 -0.34 -3.01
C ARG A 236 19.56 1.09 -3.33
N ILE A 237 19.68 1.96 -2.33
CA ILE A 237 20.01 3.36 -2.52
C ILE A 237 21.41 3.63 -1.97
N ALA A 238 22.33 4.04 -2.83
CA ALA A 238 23.64 4.58 -2.47
C ALA A 238 23.72 6.12 -2.62
N ASP A 239 22.70 6.75 -3.22
CA ASP A 239 22.59 8.20 -3.33
C ASP A 239 22.39 8.84 -1.94
N ARG A 240 23.46 9.43 -1.41
CA ARG A 240 23.47 10.12 -0.11
C ARG A 240 22.54 11.33 -0.07
N ARG A 241 22.31 12.01 -1.20
CA ARG A 241 21.44 13.20 -1.26
C ARG A 241 19.97 12.76 -1.15
N MET A 242 19.60 11.67 -1.82
CA MET A 242 18.28 11.06 -1.70
C MET A 242 18.01 10.54 -0.28
N LEU A 243 18.95 9.80 0.31
CA LEU A 243 18.83 9.31 1.69
C LEU A 243 18.69 10.45 2.70
N ARG A 244 19.43 11.55 2.50
CA ARG A 244 19.32 12.74 3.34
C ARG A 244 17.94 13.40 3.24
N LEU A 245 17.34 13.43 2.05
CA LEU A 245 16.00 13.96 1.84
C LEU A 245 14.95 13.12 2.59
N LEU A 246 15.01 11.80 2.48
CA LEU A 246 14.13 10.89 3.22
C LEU A 246 14.27 11.08 4.75
N LYS A 247 15.51 11.18 5.22
CA LYS A 247 15.82 11.41 6.63
C LYS A 247 15.28 12.76 7.16
N LYS A 248 15.22 13.80 6.31
CA LYS A 248 14.62 15.09 6.68
C LYS A 248 13.13 14.92 7.00
N TRP A 249 12.37 14.17 6.18
CA TRP A 249 10.94 13.95 6.44
C TRP A 249 10.67 13.10 7.68
N LEU A 250 11.45 12.04 7.89
CA LEU A 250 11.31 11.19 9.07
C LEU A 250 11.55 11.99 10.36
N ARG A 251 12.45 12.98 10.34
CA ARG A 251 12.82 13.81 11.50
C ARG A 251 12.06 15.13 11.63
N ALA A 252 11.24 15.51 10.64
CA ALA A 252 10.59 16.82 10.61
C ALA A 252 9.63 17.05 11.79
N GLY A 253 9.20 15.98 12.45
CA GLY A 253 8.32 16.06 13.60
C GLY A 253 6.86 16.31 13.23
N VAL A 254 6.05 16.47 14.26
CA VAL A 254 4.62 16.79 14.15
C VAL A 254 4.38 18.06 14.95
N SER A 255 3.50 18.93 14.44
CA SER A 255 3.01 20.08 15.19
C SER A 255 1.54 19.90 15.54
N GLU A 256 1.20 20.13 16.79
CA GLU A 256 -0.15 20.02 17.36
C GLU A 256 -0.41 21.28 18.18
N ASP A 257 -1.48 22.01 17.86
CA ASP A 257 -1.88 23.27 18.52
C ASP A 257 -0.77 24.32 18.66
N GLY A 258 0.15 24.37 17.68
CA GLY A 258 1.27 25.31 17.64
C GLY A 258 2.51 24.83 18.41
N GLU A 259 2.43 23.72 19.14
CA GLU A 259 3.58 23.09 19.78
C GLU A 259 4.23 22.08 18.83
N TRP A 260 5.56 22.07 18.77
CA TRP A 260 6.33 21.13 17.96
C TRP A 260 6.83 19.97 18.83
N SER A 261 6.63 18.74 18.34
CA SER A 261 7.16 17.53 18.96
C SER A 261 8.09 16.78 18.00
N PRO A 262 9.27 16.33 18.47
CA PRO A 262 10.15 15.50 17.67
C PRO A 262 9.56 14.10 17.46
N THR A 263 9.63 13.59 16.23
CA THR A 263 9.28 12.20 15.94
C THR A 263 10.55 11.34 16.00
N GLN A 264 10.69 10.54 17.07
CA GLN A 264 11.83 9.61 17.22
C GLN A 264 11.61 8.26 16.54
N VAL A 265 10.35 7.83 16.45
CA VAL A 265 9.90 6.59 15.80
C VAL A 265 8.61 6.84 15.03
N GLY A 266 8.36 6.02 14.01
CA GLY A 266 7.17 6.08 13.19
C GLY A 266 7.28 7.00 11.96
N THR A 267 6.27 6.98 11.11
CA THR A 267 6.17 7.86 9.94
C THR A 267 4.88 8.66 10.04
N PRO A 268 4.86 9.96 9.69
CA PRO A 268 3.63 10.74 9.69
C PRO A 268 2.53 10.03 8.89
N GLN A 269 1.44 9.66 9.56
CA GLN A 269 0.29 9.02 8.92
C GLN A 269 -0.40 10.04 8.02
N GLY A 270 -0.36 9.84 6.70
CA GLY A 270 -0.95 10.78 5.72
C GLY A 270 0.07 11.55 4.88
N ALA A 271 1.37 11.45 5.16
CA ALA A 271 2.40 11.90 4.23
C ALA A 271 2.40 11.03 2.97
N VAL A 272 2.66 11.64 1.81
CA VAL A 272 2.46 11.05 0.49
C VAL A 272 3.40 9.86 0.25
N ILE A 273 4.61 9.93 0.80
CA ILE A 273 5.63 8.89 0.65
C ILE A 273 5.50 7.74 1.67
N SER A 274 4.80 7.97 2.79
CA SER A 274 4.72 7.01 3.91
C SER A 274 4.25 5.60 3.49
N PRO A 275 3.24 5.42 2.60
CA PRO A 275 2.82 4.09 2.17
C PRO A 275 3.93 3.29 1.46
N LEU A 276 4.77 3.96 0.65
CA LEU A 276 5.89 3.31 0.00
C LEU A 276 6.95 2.88 1.03
N LEU A 277 7.30 3.76 1.97
CA LEU A 277 8.28 3.46 3.02
C LEU A 277 7.84 2.33 3.93
N ALA A 278 6.56 2.32 4.31
CA ALA A 278 5.91 1.22 5.01
C ALA A 278 6.06 -0.11 4.26
N ASN A 279 5.79 -0.11 2.95
CA ASN A 279 5.96 -1.31 2.12
C ASN A 279 7.41 -1.76 2.01
N VAL A 280 8.38 -0.83 1.88
CA VAL A 280 9.81 -1.16 1.93
C VAL A 280 10.15 -1.84 3.25
N PHE A 281 9.71 -1.28 4.38
CA PHE A 281 9.98 -1.86 5.69
C PHE A 281 9.44 -3.29 5.82
N LEU A 282 8.15 -3.49 5.52
CA LEU A 282 7.51 -4.82 5.62
C LEU A 282 8.02 -5.79 4.56
N HIS A 283 8.54 -5.30 3.42
CA HIS A 283 9.18 -6.17 2.45
C HIS A 283 10.38 -6.92 3.06
N TYR A 284 11.25 -6.21 3.78
CA TYR A 284 12.42 -6.82 4.43
C TYR A 284 12.10 -7.56 5.73
N VAL A 285 11.18 -7.02 6.54
CA VAL A 285 10.85 -7.61 7.84
C VAL A 285 9.96 -8.83 7.71
N LEU A 286 8.94 -8.76 6.85
CA LEU A 286 7.90 -9.77 6.68
C LEU A 286 8.04 -10.52 5.35
N ASP A 287 7.92 -9.85 4.18
CA ASP A 287 7.71 -10.53 2.90
C ASP A 287 8.86 -11.48 2.52
N LEU A 288 10.11 -10.99 2.56
CA LEU A 288 11.29 -11.80 2.26
C LEU A 288 11.48 -12.91 3.30
N TRP A 289 11.19 -12.61 4.57
CA TRP A 289 11.31 -13.57 5.66
C TRP A 289 10.30 -14.70 5.53
N ILE A 290 9.01 -14.40 5.31
CA ILE A 290 7.96 -15.43 5.20
C ILE A 290 8.12 -16.24 3.92
N ASP A 291 8.59 -15.63 2.82
CA ASP A 291 8.90 -16.37 1.59
C ASP A 291 10.05 -17.37 1.78
N ALA A 292 11.08 -17.01 2.56
CA ALA A 292 12.14 -17.94 2.92
C ALA A 292 11.67 -18.99 3.94
N TRP A 293 10.90 -18.59 4.95
CA TRP A 293 10.39 -19.46 6.00
C TRP A 293 9.51 -20.57 5.42
N ARG A 294 8.55 -20.22 4.54
CA ARG A 294 7.65 -21.21 3.93
C ARG A 294 8.37 -22.23 3.04
N LYS A 295 9.53 -21.88 2.47
CA LYS A 295 10.34 -22.77 1.62
C LYS A 295 11.22 -23.72 2.43
N ARG A 296 11.61 -23.32 3.64
CA ARG A 296 12.63 -24.02 4.45
C ARG A 296 12.07 -24.75 5.67
N GLN A 297 10.98 -24.23 6.25
CA GLN A 297 10.49 -24.62 7.57
C GLN A 297 9.08 -25.21 7.56
N ALA A 298 8.27 -24.86 6.56
CA ALA A 298 6.93 -25.41 6.42
C ALA A 298 6.99 -26.83 5.85
N LYS A 299 6.16 -27.72 6.41
CA LYS A 299 5.94 -29.08 5.90
C LYS A 299 4.77 -29.09 4.92
N GLY A 300 3.77 -28.25 5.17
CA GLY A 300 2.57 -28.11 4.35
C GLY A 300 2.59 -26.90 3.42
N GLU A 301 1.53 -26.77 2.63
CA GLU A 301 1.32 -25.58 1.82
C GLU A 301 1.08 -24.35 2.70
N VAL A 302 1.66 -23.22 2.30
CA VAL A 302 1.49 -21.92 2.95
C VAL A 302 1.12 -20.87 1.91
N ILE A 303 0.01 -20.16 2.14
CA ILE A 303 -0.39 -18.98 1.38
C ILE A 303 -0.15 -17.72 2.20
N VAL A 304 0.16 -16.64 1.52
CA VAL A 304 0.41 -15.32 2.12
C VAL A 304 -0.34 -14.31 1.27
N VAL A 305 -1.08 -13.41 1.91
CA VAL A 305 -1.67 -12.24 1.27
C VAL A 305 -1.46 -11.06 2.20
N ARG A 306 -0.84 -9.99 1.71
CA ARG A 306 -0.60 -8.76 2.47
C ARG A 306 -1.16 -7.55 1.76
N TYR A 307 -1.83 -6.68 2.51
CA TYR A 307 -2.26 -5.38 2.08
C TYR A 307 -1.83 -4.33 3.11
N ALA A 308 -0.74 -3.61 2.82
CA ALA A 308 -0.10 -2.71 3.76
C ALA A 308 0.32 -3.47 5.04
N ASP A 309 -0.17 -3.07 6.21
CA ASP A 309 0.06 -3.67 7.52
C ASP A 309 -0.90 -4.81 7.87
N ASP A 310 -2.02 -4.95 7.13
CA ASP A 310 -2.98 -6.04 7.26
C ASP A 310 -2.52 -7.26 6.43
N PHE A 311 -2.40 -8.44 7.04
CA PHE A 311 -1.99 -9.64 6.33
C PHE A 311 -2.61 -10.93 6.88
N VAL A 312 -2.84 -11.86 5.96
CA VAL A 312 -3.39 -13.18 6.25
C VAL A 312 -2.40 -14.25 5.79
N LEU A 313 -2.13 -15.20 6.68
CA LEU A 313 -1.32 -16.38 6.38
C LEU A 313 -2.21 -17.62 6.47
N GLY A 314 -2.20 -18.46 5.44
CA GLY A 314 -2.95 -19.71 5.44
C GLY A 314 -2.03 -20.91 5.42
N PHE A 315 -2.34 -21.94 6.20
CA PHE A 315 -1.51 -23.13 6.38
C PHE A 315 -2.32 -24.40 6.19
N ARG A 316 -1.68 -25.43 5.65
CA ARG A 316 -2.21 -26.79 5.66
C ARG A 316 -2.12 -27.46 7.03
N GLU A 317 -1.00 -27.32 7.71
CA GLU A 317 -0.70 -28.01 8.96
C GLU A 317 -0.79 -27.04 10.15
N GLU A 318 -1.46 -27.44 11.23
CA GLU A 318 -1.59 -26.60 12.44
C GLU A 318 -0.23 -26.32 13.08
N SER A 319 0.62 -27.35 13.11
CA SER A 319 1.96 -27.26 13.69
C SER A 319 2.81 -26.22 12.95
N ASP A 320 2.63 -26.06 11.64
CA ASP A 320 3.32 -25.04 10.85
C ASP A 320 2.80 -23.64 11.21
N ALA A 321 1.48 -23.49 11.35
CA ALA A 321 0.87 -22.22 11.75
C ALA A 321 1.37 -21.76 13.12
N ARG A 322 1.37 -22.65 14.13
CA ARG A 322 1.87 -22.33 15.48
C ARG A 322 3.37 -21.97 15.49
N ARG A 323 4.21 -22.74 14.77
CA ARG A 323 5.65 -22.43 14.64
C ARG A 323 5.87 -21.10 13.92
N CYS A 324 5.10 -20.83 12.86
CA CYS A 324 5.19 -19.59 12.12
C CYS A 324 4.81 -18.40 13.00
N LEU A 325 3.71 -18.49 13.75
CA LEU A 325 3.24 -17.42 14.63
C LEU A 325 4.29 -17.06 15.69
N ALA A 326 4.84 -18.05 16.37
CA ALA A 326 5.90 -17.82 17.36
C ALA A 326 7.16 -17.21 16.73
N ALA A 327 7.59 -17.73 15.57
CA ALA A 327 8.75 -17.20 14.86
C ALA A 327 8.51 -15.79 14.31
N LEU A 328 7.28 -15.47 13.91
CA LEU A 328 6.87 -14.15 13.43
C LEU A 328 6.90 -13.12 14.56
N SER A 329 6.37 -13.46 15.74
CA SER A 329 6.45 -12.59 16.93
C SER A 329 7.91 -12.28 17.28
N ALA A 330 8.77 -13.32 17.33
CA ALA A 330 10.20 -13.14 17.58
C ALA A 330 10.91 -12.34 16.48
N ARG A 331 10.49 -12.50 15.22
CA ARG A 331 10.99 -11.73 14.08
C ARG A 331 10.63 -10.26 14.23
N PHE A 332 9.38 -9.94 14.53
CA PHE A 332 8.88 -8.56 14.66
C PHE A 332 9.53 -7.82 15.83
N ALA A 333 9.69 -8.49 16.98
CA ALA A 333 10.37 -7.91 18.14
C ALA A 333 11.79 -7.41 17.81
N LYS A 334 12.53 -8.12 16.95
CA LYS A 334 13.89 -7.70 16.50
C LYS A 334 13.91 -6.36 15.75
N PHE A 335 12.77 -5.96 15.17
CA PHE A 335 12.64 -4.70 14.41
C PHE A 335 11.75 -3.68 15.12
N GLY A 336 11.44 -3.89 16.41
CA GLY A 336 10.61 -2.98 17.21
C GLY A 336 9.12 -3.03 16.85
N LEU A 337 8.66 -4.11 16.22
CA LEU A 337 7.25 -4.33 15.92
C LEU A 337 6.63 -5.35 16.88
N GLU A 338 5.32 -5.23 17.08
CA GLU A 338 4.53 -6.14 17.91
C GLU A 338 3.28 -6.59 17.13
N LEU A 339 2.95 -7.88 17.18
CA LEU A 339 1.65 -8.37 16.73
C LEU A 339 0.58 -7.96 17.75
N HIS A 340 -0.58 -7.54 17.26
CA HIS A 340 -1.68 -7.14 18.14
C HIS A 340 -2.24 -8.38 18.86
N PRO A 341 -2.15 -8.47 20.20
CA PRO A 341 -2.46 -9.71 20.92
C PRO A 341 -3.93 -10.12 20.79
N GLU A 342 -4.85 -9.14 20.83
CA GLU A 342 -6.30 -9.41 20.76
C GLU A 342 -6.83 -9.63 19.34
N LYS A 343 -6.18 -9.03 18.33
CA LYS A 343 -6.64 -9.12 16.94
C LYS A 343 -5.98 -10.25 16.19
N THR A 344 -4.76 -10.64 16.60
CA THR A 344 -4.05 -11.74 15.97
C THR A 344 -4.61 -13.06 16.45
N ARG A 345 -5.16 -13.87 15.53
CA ARG A 345 -5.84 -15.13 15.88
C ARG A 345 -5.41 -16.25 14.95
N LEU A 346 -5.26 -17.45 15.52
CA LEU A 346 -5.09 -18.69 14.77
C LEU A 346 -6.44 -19.41 14.70
N ILE A 347 -6.99 -19.51 13.50
CA ILE A 347 -8.35 -20.00 13.25
C ILE A 347 -8.29 -21.29 12.44
N GLU A 348 -9.00 -22.33 12.87
CA GLU A 348 -9.26 -23.49 12.03
C GLU A 348 -10.23 -23.10 10.90
N PHE A 349 -9.76 -23.08 9.66
CA PHE A 349 -10.50 -22.56 8.51
C PHE A 349 -10.17 -23.32 7.24
N GLY A 350 -11.17 -23.64 6.42
CA GLY A 350 -10.96 -24.34 5.15
C GLY A 350 -11.93 -25.49 4.94
N ARG A 351 -11.65 -26.29 3.90
CA ARG A 351 -12.56 -27.34 3.40
C ARG A 351 -13.04 -28.32 4.45
N TYR A 352 -12.15 -28.71 5.37
CA TYR A 352 -12.42 -29.75 6.36
C TYR A 352 -12.66 -29.19 7.77
N ALA A 353 -12.67 -27.86 7.94
CA ALA A 353 -12.76 -27.25 9.27
C ALA A 353 -14.09 -27.59 9.96
N GLU A 354 -15.21 -27.46 9.24
CA GLU A 354 -16.55 -27.75 9.78
C GLU A 354 -16.69 -29.21 10.21
N GLU A 355 -16.26 -30.16 9.35
CA GLU A 355 -16.34 -31.59 9.64
C GLU A 355 -15.46 -31.99 10.83
N ARG A 356 -14.22 -31.47 10.90
CA ARG A 356 -13.30 -31.79 12.00
C ARG A 356 -13.76 -31.20 13.32
N ARG A 357 -14.30 -29.98 13.32
CA ARG A 357 -14.89 -29.35 14.52
C ARG A 357 -16.12 -30.12 14.99
N ALA A 358 -17.03 -30.47 14.09
CA ALA A 358 -18.22 -31.27 14.43
C ALA A 358 -17.86 -32.63 15.04
N LYS A 359 -16.84 -33.32 14.51
CA LYS A 359 -16.33 -34.58 15.07
C LYS A 359 -15.79 -34.47 16.50
N ARG A 360 -15.31 -33.28 16.90
CA ARG A 360 -14.84 -32.99 18.27
C ARG A 360 -15.94 -32.44 19.18
N GLY A 361 -17.16 -32.23 18.65
CA GLY A 361 -18.23 -31.56 19.37
C GLY A 361 -18.05 -30.03 19.47
N ASP A 362 -17.13 -29.45 18.69
CA ASP A 362 -16.92 -28.01 18.65
C ASP A 362 -18.01 -27.33 17.81
N GLY A 363 -18.27 -26.04 18.11
CA GLY A 363 -19.11 -25.18 17.29
C GLY A 363 -18.57 -24.94 15.87
N PRO A 364 -19.33 -24.22 15.02
CA PRO A 364 -18.93 -23.95 13.64
C PRO A 364 -17.56 -23.23 13.55
N PRO A 365 -16.83 -23.36 12.43
CA PRO A 365 -15.57 -22.65 12.24
C PRO A 365 -15.73 -21.14 12.42
N GLU A 366 -14.77 -20.54 13.09
CA GLU A 366 -14.75 -19.09 13.30
C GLU A 366 -14.52 -18.34 11.98
N THR A 367 -14.84 -17.06 12.00
CA THR A 367 -14.67 -16.14 10.87
C THR A 367 -13.49 -15.20 11.12
N PHE A 368 -12.95 -14.66 10.03
CA PHE A 368 -11.92 -13.64 10.09
C PHE A 368 -12.24 -12.47 9.18
N ASP A 369 -11.75 -11.29 9.54
CA ASP A 369 -11.97 -10.08 8.78
C ASP A 369 -10.71 -9.75 7.97
N PHE A 370 -10.88 -9.41 6.70
CA PHE A 370 -9.78 -8.93 5.87
C PHE A 370 -10.32 -7.91 4.88
N LEU A 371 -9.69 -6.73 4.82
CA LEU A 371 -10.05 -5.66 3.88
C LEU A 371 -11.54 -5.26 3.91
N GLY A 372 -12.13 -5.20 5.11
CA GLY A 372 -13.52 -4.79 5.32
C GLY A 372 -14.56 -5.87 5.04
N PHE A 373 -14.14 -7.12 4.83
CA PHE A 373 -15.03 -8.26 4.65
C PHE A 373 -14.78 -9.35 5.69
N THR A 374 -15.86 -9.86 6.27
CA THR A 374 -15.85 -11.08 7.09
C THR A 374 -15.92 -12.29 6.17
N HIS A 375 -14.93 -13.18 6.29
CA HIS A 375 -14.77 -14.41 5.52
C HIS A 375 -15.32 -15.60 6.32
N ILE A 376 -16.21 -16.36 5.68
CA ILE A 376 -16.97 -17.45 6.32
C ILE A 376 -16.79 -18.71 5.48
N SER A 377 -16.33 -19.80 6.11
CA SER A 377 -16.29 -21.11 5.47
C SER A 377 -17.72 -21.59 5.18
N GLY A 378 -17.96 -22.11 3.98
CA GLY A 378 -19.28 -22.63 3.62
C GLY A 378 -19.24 -23.57 2.42
N LYS A 379 -20.43 -23.89 1.91
CA LYS A 379 -20.62 -24.79 0.77
C LYS A 379 -21.49 -24.11 -0.29
N THR A 380 -21.20 -24.38 -1.56
CA THR A 380 -22.07 -23.99 -2.67
C THR A 380 -23.36 -24.81 -2.63
N ARG A 381 -24.35 -24.42 -3.44
CA ARG A 381 -25.58 -25.23 -3.65
C ARG A 381 -25.29 -26.67 -4.12
N ARG A 382 -24.10 -26.93 -4.68
CA ARG A 382 -23.66 -28.25 -5.14
C ARG A 382 -22.89 -29.04 -4.07
N GLY A 383 -22.70 -28.47 -2.88
CA GLY A 383 -21.95 -29.09 -1.78
C GLY A 383 -20.44 -28.81 -1.79
N ASP A 384 -19.90 -28.21 -2.85
CA ASP A 384 -18.47 -27.85 -2.93
C ASP A 384 -18.08 -26.78 -1.92
N PHE A 385 -16.90 -26.90 -1.32
CA PHE A 385 -16.37 -25.88 -0.41
C PHE A 385 -16.21 -24.51 -1.10
N THR A 386 -16.63 -23.46 -0.41
CA THR A 386 -16.49 -22.07 -0.84
C THR A 386 -16.31 -21.15 0.37
N ILE A 387 -16.04 -19.87 0.09
CA ILE A 387 -15.92 -18.83 1.10
C ILE A 387 -16.96 -17.77 0.80
N HIS A 388 -17.86 -17.55 1.76
CA HIS A 388 -18.78 -16.43 1.72
C HIS A 388 -18.12 -15.19 2.29
N ARG A 389 -18.41 -14.03 1.69
CA ARG A 389 -17.97 -12.72 2.19
C ARG A 389 -19.20 -11.93 2.59
N LYS A 390 -19.16 -11.32 3.77
CA LYS A 390 -20.13 -10.30 4.20
C LYS A 390 -19.36 -9.02 4.50
N THR A 391 -19.95 -7.87 4.22
CA THR A 391 -19.37 -6.59 4.65
C THR A 391 -19.23 -6.60 6.17
N SER A 392 -18.02 -6.33 6.65
CA SER A 392 -17.74 -6.26 8.09
C SER A 392 -18.52 -5.11 8.69
N ARG A 393 -19.27 -5.36 9.75
CA ARG A 393 -19.85 -4.33 10.61
C ARG A 393 -18.78 -3.96 11.64
N LYS A 394 -17.85 -3.09 11.27
CA LYS A 394 -16.89 -2.49 12.20
C LYS A 394 -17.25 -1.04 12.43
#